data_AF-A0ABD5ZYU9-F1
#
_entry.id   AF-A0ABD5ZYU9-F1
#
_cell.length_a   1.000
_cell.length_b   1.000
_cell.length_c   1.000
_cell.angle_alpha   90.00
_cell.angle_beta   90.00
_cell.angle_gamma   90.00
#
_symmetry.space_group_name_H-M   'P 1'
#
loop_
_entity.id
_entity.type
_entity.pdbx_description
1 polymer ?
#
loop_
_entity_poly.entity_id
_entity_poly.type
_entity_poly.pdbx_seq_one_letter_code
_entity_poly.pdbx_strand_id
1 'polypeptide(L)'
;MRDRKDNIFYFESGTDANPLEKNTVHGFIKTLSDTENILTDDLFALCTGQNNRAVESYDYRTELSADDASPTDGEERILIGLSRTGGVRDGGGTGDTSQIDSRIRAKNSAGEPIRSLFIEAKAAKADLRRRQLEDYAEAFDITARSTESPWKTIQWADIYRIFEDARAEVPDTEIPSRDDYLLEEINRRLLQKGMVRGTLGVSRTGGEDGNKYRKRLLVGPREPDSDPVLTFWAFSRRDDRPDQSSSMEVPQETFRDLFGDLDLQTRRAVFLDGELATLREWTVENTDVSESDYESDTGRAFVRAEREGYDDPAGVMLRFSNDDLFKINSYNVNSSRGWVRHPPILAEHEWRNVFQQMTEKLSDEQQRRFVEDFDFGALWDAYLKRSG
;
A
#
# COMPACT_ATOMS: atom_id res chain seq x y z
N MET A 1 -18.64 4.04 -31.00
CA MET A 1 -17.67 3.08 -30.42
C MET A 1 -16.31 3.73 -30.55
N ARG A 2 -15.71 4.16 -29.43
CA ARG A 2 -14.30 4.58 -29.43
C ARG A 2 -13.44 3.35 -29.70
N ASP A 3 -12.46 3.46 -30.58
CA ASP A 3 -11.59 2.36 -30.95
C ASP A 3 -10.85 1.84 -29.70
N ARG A 4 -10.77 0.51 -29.55
CA ARG A 4 -10.06 -0.17 -28.44
C ARG A 4 -8.55 0.18 -28.32
N LYS A 5 -8.04 1.07 -29.17
CA LYS A 5 -6.64 1.54 -29.21
C LYS A 5 -6.36 2.73 -28.29
N ASP A 6 -7.38 3.37 -27.72
CA ASP A 6 -7.20 4.52 -26.81
C ASP A 6 -7.08 4.12 -25.34
N ASN A 7 -7.06 2.81 -25.03
CA ASN A 7 -6.80 2.35 -23.67
C ASN A 7 -5.34 2.66 -23.31
N ILE A 8 -5.13 3.47 -22.27
CA ILE A 8 -3.82 3.73 -21.63
C ILE A 8 -3.09 2.40 -21.36
N PHE A 9 -3.84 1.34 -21.08
CA PHE A 9 -3.35 -0.02 -20.84
C PHE A 9 -3.71 -0.95 -22.02
N TYR A 10 -3.00 -0.83 -23.16
CA TYR A 10 -3.07 -1.84 -24.22
C TYR A 10 -2.32 -3.11 -23.78
N PHE A 11 -2.96 -4.28 -23.91
CA PHE A 11 -2.40 -5.55 -23.48
C PHE A 11 -2.07 -6.39 -24.71
N GLU A 12 -0.77 -6.56 -25.02
CA GLU A 12 -0.32 -7.64 -25.88
C GLU A 12 0.12 -8.81 -24.99
N SER A 13 -0.58 -9.94 -25.11
CA SER A 13 -0.14 -11.20 -24.50
C SER A 13 1.04 -11.74 -25.29
N GLY A 14 2.26 -11.39 -24.87
CA GLY A 14 3.52 -11.88 -25.42
C GLY A 14 4.44 -12.39 -24.30
N THR A 15 5.30 -13.36 -24.63
CA THR A 15 6.05 -14.19 -23.67
C THR A 15 7.31 -13.60 -23.06
N ASP A 16 7.69 -12.35 -23.36
CA ASP A 16 8.95 -11.78 -22.88
C ASP A 16 8.76 -10.39 -22.23
N ALA A 17 9.36 -10.23 -21.04
CA ALA A 17 9.17 -9.17 -20.04
C ALA A 17 7.78 -9.15 -19.38
N ASN A 18 7.73 -8.83 -18.08
CA ASN A 18 6.47 -8.76 -17.33
C ASN A 18 5.60 -7.61 -17.90
N PRO A 19 4.58 -7.91 -18.74
CA PRO A 19 3.85 -6.87 -19.48
C PRO A 19 3.12 -5.93 -18.51
N LEU A 20 2.88 -6.40 -17.29
CA LEU A 20 2.24 -5.62 -16.24
C LEU A 20 3.08 -4.44 -15.77
N GLU A 21 4.39 -4.64 -15.54
CA GLU A 21 5.28 -3.57 -15.06
C GLU A 21 5.43 -2.48 -16.11
N LYS A 22 5.83 -2.89 -17.33
CA LYS A 22 5.97 -1.98 -18.48
C LYS A 22 4.68 -1.21 -18.76
N ASN A 23 3.53 -1.88 -18.83
CA ASN A 23 2.26 -1.20 -19.11
C ASN A 23 1.82 -0.28 -17.98
N THR A 24 2.15 -0.60 -16.72
CA THR A 24 1.81 0.27 -15.59
C THR A 24 2.66 1.53 -15.62
N VAL A 25 3.97 1.41 -15.85
CA VAL A 25 4.87 2.57 -15.95
C VAL A 25 4.54 3.41 -17.19
N HIS A 26 4.34 2.79 -18.34
CA HIS A 26 3.95 3.50 -19.56
C HIS A 26 2.62 4.24 -19.37
N GLY A 27 1.63 3.59 -18.72
CA GLY A 27 0.36 4.23 -18.43
C GLY A 27 0.49 5.40 -17.44
N PHE A 28 1.31 5.25 -16.42
CA PHE A 28 1.63 6.32 -15.47
C PHE A 28 2.30 7.52 -16.17
N ILE A 29 3.38 7.28 -16.92
CA ILE A 29 4.11 8.34 -17.63
C ILE A 29 3.24 9.02 -18.69
N LYS A 30 2.43 8.25 -19.43
CA LYS A 30 1.47 8.81 -20.39
C LYS A 30 0.42 9.69 -19.72
N THR A 31 -0.07 9.28 -18.54
CA THR A 31 -1.05 10.09 -17.81
C THR A 31 -0.43 11.41 -17.36
N LEU A 32 0.81 11.38 -16.83
CA LEU A 32 1.53 12.61 -16.49
C LEU A 32 1.76 13.53 -17.69
N SER A 33 2.10 12.97 -18.86
CA SER A 33 2.33 13.79 -20.06
C SER A 33 1.05 14.40 -20.63
N ASP A 34 -0.10 13.79 -20.36
CA ASP A 34 -1.38 14.20 -20.92
C ASP A 34 -2.14 15.21 -20.03
N THR A 35 -1.69 15.46 -18.79
CA THR A 35 -2.41 16.22 -17.73
C THR A 35 -1.78 17.59 -17.39
N GLU A 36 -1.31 18.32 -18.42
CA GLU A 36 -0.90 19.74 -18.33
C GLU A 36 0.03 20.10 -17.15
N ASN A 37 1.07 19.31 -16.92
CA ASN A 37 2.18 19.54 -15.97
C ASN A 37 1.84 19.49 -14.46
N ILE A 38 0.61 19.77 -14.03
CA ILE A 38 0.22 19.87 -12.59
C ILE A 38 0.60 18.59 -11.82
N LEU A 39 0.21 17.41 -12.32
CA LEU A 39 0.54 16.14 -11.67
C LEU A 39 2.05 15.86 -11.64
N THR A 40 2.77 16.38 -12.63
CA THR A 40 4.22 16.21 -12.72
C THR A 40 4.91 17.10 -11.67
N ASP A 41 4.43 18.32 -11.47
CA ASP A 41 4.88 19.19 -10.39
C ASP A 41 4.67 18.56 -9.02
N ASP A 42 3.48 18.00 -8.77
CA ASP A 42 3.16 17.32 -7.50
C ASP A 42 4.04 16.08 -7.28
N LEU A 43 4.32 15.32 -8.34
CA LEU A 43 5.25 14.21 -8.28
C LEU A 43 6.66 14.67 -7.90
N PHE A 44 7.16 15.76 -8.51
CA PHE A 44 8.46 16.30 -8.15
C PHE A 44 8.47 16.86 -6.72
N ALA A 45 7.42 17.52 -6.28
CA ALA A 45 7.28 18.02 -4.92
C ALA A 45 7.29 16.84 -3.93
N LEU A 46 6.59 15.75 -4.22
CA LEU A 46 6.63 14.51 -3.44
C LEU A 46 8.05 13.93 -3.38
N CYS A 47 8.75 13.85 -4.51
CA CYS A 47 10.08 13.25 -4.60
C CYS A 47 11.18 14.12 -3.99
N THR A 48 11.08 15.44 -4.05
CA THR A 48 12.17 16.37 -3.69
C THR A 48 11.91 17.16 -2.41
N GLY A 49 10.64 17.29 -2.00
CA GLY A 49 10.21 18.16 -0.91
C GLY A 49 10.26 19.65 -1.27
N GLN A 50 10.36 19.99 -2.55
CA GLN A 50 10.51 21.35 -3.05
C GLN A 50 9.49 21.64 -4.14
N ASN A 51 8.87 22.82 -4.10
CA ASN A 51 8.00 23.29 -5.18
C ASN A 51 8.82 23.77 -6.38
N ASN A 52 8.42 23.33 -7.57
CA ASN A 52 9.18 23.46 -8.81
C ASN A 52 8.94 24.80 -9.54
N ARG A 53 9.20 25.94 -8.88
CA ARG A 53 8.89 27.27 -9.45
C ARG A 53 9.71 27.68 -10.69
N ALA A 54 10.77 26.95 -11.05
CA ALA A 54 11.65 27.26 -12.17
C ALA A 54 11.39 26.39 -13.42
N VAL A 55 10.39 25.52 -13.37
CA VAL A 55 10.08 24.58 -14.46
C VAL A 55 9.06 25.21 -15.41
N GLU A 56 9.36 25.16 -16.70
CA GLU A 56 8.44 25.59 -17.77
C GLU A 56 7.81 24.40 -18.49
N SER A 57 8.55 23.30 -18.62
CA SER A 57 8.13 22.13 -19.39
C SER A 57 8.83 20.84 -18.96
N TYR A 58 8.27 19.70 -19.37
CA TYR A 58 8.80 18.37 -19.11
C TYR A 58 8.99 17.56 -20.39
N ASP A 59 10.07 16.78 -20.41
CA ASP A 59 10.25 15.68 -21.36
C ASP A 59 10.06 14.34 -20.66
N TYR A 60 9.30 13.45 -21.29
CA TYR A 60 9.01 12.12 -20.79
C TYR A 60 9.69 11.06 -21.67
N ARG A 61 10.34 10.07 -21.05
CA ARG A 61 10.86 8.88 -21.74
C ARG A 61 10.63 7.64 -20.89
N THR A 62 10.34 6.52 -21.55
CA THR A 62 10.27 5.19 -20.96
C THR A 62 11.36 4.31 -21.56
N GLU A 63 11.80 3.28 -20.82
CA GLU A 63 12.82 2.30 -21.23
C GLU A 63 14.12 2.97 -21.70
N LEU A 64 14.87 3.55 -20.76
CA LEU A 64 16.05 4.37 -21.05
C LEU A 64 17.34 3.63 -20.69
N SER A 65 18.31 3.63 -21.59
CA SER A 65 19.69 3.21 -21.28
C SER A 65 20.52 4.39 -20.75
N ALA A 66 21.61 4.11 -20.04
CA ALA A 66 22.54 5.15 -19.58
C ALA A 66 23.08 6.03 -20.72
N ASP A 67 23.35 5.43 -21.88
CA ASP A 67 23.86 6.12 -23.06
C ASP A 67 22.86 7.17 -23.60
N ASP A 68 21.56 6.89 -23.50
CA ASP A 68 20.48 7.80 -23.90
C ASP A 68 20.21 8.92 -22.87
N ALA A 69 20.89 8.85 -21.73
CA ALA A 69 20.66 9.67 -20.55
C ALA A 69 21.82 10.60 -20.20
N SER A 70 22.68 10.94 -21.17
CA SER A 70 23.92 11.68 -20.92
C SER A 70 23.72 12.87 -19.97
N PRO A 71 24.60 13.02 -18.96
CA PRO A 71 24.50 14.11 -18.00
C PRO A 71 24.65 15.46 -18.71
N THR A 72 23.84 16.43 -18.30
CA THR A 72 23.99 17.82 -18.71
C THR A 72 24.57 18.60 -17.55
N ASP A 73 25.55 19.48 -17.80
CA ASP A 73 26.20 20.26 -16.75
C ASP A 73 25.17 21.09 -15.97
N GLY A 74 25.19 20.95 -14.64
CA GLY A 74 24.25 21.63 -13.74
C GLY A 74 22.88 20.97 -13.56
N GLU A 75 22.59 19.88 -14.28
CA GLU A 75 21.35 19.10 -14.10
C GLU A 75 21.38 18.31 -12.78
N GLU A 76 20.39 18.54 -11.91
CA GLU A 76 20.19 17.69 -10.73
C GLU A 76 19.54 16.36 -11.14
N ARG A 77 20.12 15.23 -10.72
CA ARG A 77 19.69 13.89 -11.15
C ARG A 77 19.27 13.09 -9.94
N ILE A 78 18.04 12.60 -9.94
CA ILE A 78 17.38 11.96 -8.79
C ILE A 78 16.91 10.58 -9.21
N LEU A 79 17.19 9.56 -8.39
CA LEU A 79 16.68 8.20 -8.59
C LEU A 79 15.56 7.89 -7.59
N ILE A 80 14.44 7.40 -8.10
CA ILE A 80 13.26 6.99 -7.34
C ILE A 80 12.96 5.52 -7.60
N GLY A 81 12.88 4.75 -6.52
CA GLY A 81 12.29 3.41 -6.52
C GLY A 81 10.80 3.47 -6.18
N LEU A 82 9.94 3.14 -7.13
CA LEU A 82 8.48 3.11 -6.96
C LEU A 82 8.00 1.66 -6.79
N SER A 83 7.28 1.37 -5.71
CA SER A 83 6.76 0.00 -5.48
C SER A 83 5.51 0.02 -4.60
N ARG A 84 4.89 -1.15 -4.38
CA ARG A 84 3.73 -1.24 -3.49
C ARG A 84 4.03 -0.79 -2.05
N THR A 85 5.20 -1.15 -1.51
CA THR A 85 5.52 -0.91 -0.09
C THR A 85 6.69 0.06 0.12
N GLY A 86 7.28 0.61 -0.95
CA GLY A 86 8.47 1.48 -0.86
C GLY A 86 9.71 0.80 -0.27
N GLY A 87 9.66 -0.53 -0.10
CA GLY A 87 10.69 -1.31 0.57
C GLY A 87 11.73 -1.79 -0.42
N VAL A 88 13.00 -1.74 -0.02
CA VAL A 88 14.12 -2.28 -0.80
C VAL A 88 14.64 -3.54 -0.11
N ARG A 89 14.74 -4.64 -0.85
CA ARG A 89 15.33 -5.89 -0.37
C ARG A 89 16.77 -6.02 -0.84
N ASP A 90 17.58 -6.73 -0.05
CA ASP A 90 18.87 -7.20 -0.51
C ASP A 90 18.65 -8.20 -1.66
N GLY A 91 19.40 -8.06 -2.75
CA GLY A 91 19.16 -8.82 -3.97
C GLY A 91 20.11 -8.45 -5.10
N GLY A 92 19.94 -9.14 -6.24
CA GLY A 92 20.80 -8.97 -7.42
C GLY A 92 20.66 -7.61 -8.11
N GLY A 93 21.74 -7.24 -8.81
CA GLY A 93 21.86 -6.04 -9.64
C GLY A 93 21.19 -6.16 -11.01
N THR A 94 21.43 -5.19 -11.88
CA THR A 94 20.89 -5.15 -13.26
C THR A 94 21.52 -6.21 -14.18
N GLY A 95 22.66 -6.78 -13.78
CA GLY A 95 23.48 -7.59 -14.69
C GLY A 95 24.07 -6.70 -15.79
N ASP A 96 24.11 -7.20 -17.03
CA ASP A 96 24.76 -6.53 -18.17
C ASP A 96 23.89 -5.48 -18.89
N THR A 97 22.62 -5.30 -18.50
CA THR A 97 21.71 -4.36 -19.17
C THR A 97 21.12 -3.38 -18.15
N SER A 98 21.74 -2.21 -18.00
CA SER A 98 21.24 -1.11 -17.17
C SER A 98 20.20 -0.27 -17.93
N GLN A 99 19.03 -0.85 -18.15
CA GLN A 99 17.84 -0.11 -18.60
C GLN A 99 16.96 0.25 -17.39
N ILE A 100 16.61 1.51 -17.25
CA ILE A 100 15.69 2.02 -16.23
C ILE A 100 14.31 2.26 -16.83
N ASP A 101 13.26 2.09 -16.03
CA ASP A 101 11.89 2.08 -16.55
C ASP A 101 11.46 3.43 -17.14
N SER A 102 11.83 4.55 -16.53
CA SER A 102 11.48 5.88 -17.07
C SER A 102 12.34 7.03 -16.57
N ARG A 103 12.27 8.15 -17.32
CA ARG A 103 12.83 9.46 -16.96
C ARG A 103 11.83 10.57 -17.26
N ILE A 104 11.68 11.48 -16.30
CA ILE A 104 11.01 12.78 -16.48
C ILE A 104 12.06 13.87 -16.32
N ARG A 105 12.27 14.68 -17.35
CA ARG A 105 13.28 15.76 -17.36
C ARG A 105 12.58 17.11 -17.36
N ALA A 106 12.78 17.88 -16.31
CA ALA A 106 12.30 19.25 -16.18
C ALA A 106 13.24 20.22 -16.90
N LYS A 107 12.66 21.19 -17.60
CA LYS A 107 13.38 22.24 -18.34
C LYS A 107 12.97 23.63 -17.88
N ASN A 108 13.93 24.55 -17.92
CA ASN A 108 13.67 25.97 -17.73
C ASN A 108 13.06 26.62 -19.00
N SER A 109 12.77 27.91 -18.93
CA SER A 109 12.22 28.69 -20.05
C SER A 109 13.16 28.80 -21.26
N ALA A 110 14.47 28.57 -21.09
CA ALA A 110 15.44 28.51 -22.18
C ALA A 110 15.50 27.11 -22.84
N GLY A 111 14.73 26.14 -22.34
CA GLY A 111 14.74 24.75 -22.80
C GLY A 111 15.90 23.93 -22.25
N GLU A 112 16.67 24.46 -21.30
CA GLU A 112 17.82 23.79 -20.70
C GLU A 112 17.36 22.82 -19.60
N PRO A 113 17.92 21.59 -19.56
CA PRO A 113 17.64 20.63 -18.48
C PRO A 113 18.12 21.18 -17.14
N ILE A 114 17.22 21.24 -16.16
CA ILE A 114 17.55 21.66 -14.79
C ILE A 114 17.51 20.49 -13.80
N ARG A 115 16.63 19.52 -14.04
CA ARG A 115 16.45 18.38 -13.15
C ARG A 115 15.92 17.17 -13.90
N SER A 116 16.41 15.98 -13.60
CA SER A 116 15.89 14.70 -14.11
C SER A 116 15.49 13.77 -12.96
N LEU A 117 14.27 13.24 -13.05
CA LEU A 117 13.74 12.19 -12.21
C LEU A 117 13.82 10.86 -12.95
N PHE A 118 14.69 9.97 -12.49
CA PHE A 118 14.81 8.61 -12.95
C PHE A 118 13.97 7.70 -12.07
N ILE A 119 13.12 6.86 -12.67
CA ILE A 119 12.17 6.03 -11.92
C ILE A 119 12.38 4.58 -12.31
N GLU A 120 12.68 3.77 -11.30
CA GLU A 120 12.62 2.31 -11.34
C GLU A 120 11.35 1.86 -10.61
N ALA A 121 10.47 1.14 -11.28
CA ALA A 121 9.14 0.82 -10.77
C ALA A 121 8.85 -0.68 -10.74
N LYS A 122 8.37 -1.16 -9.59
CA LYS A 122 7.92 -2.53 -9.41
C LYS A 122 6.41 -2.57 -9.29
N ALA A 123 5.76 -3.38 -10.12
CA ALA A 123 4.33 -3.60 -10.08
C ALA A 123 3.97 -4.85 -9.27
N ALA A 124 2.76 -4.87 -8.73
CA ALA A 124 2.23 -5.99 -7.96
C ALA A 124 3.12 -6.42 -6.77
N LYS A 125 3.57 -7.68 -6.73
CA LYS A 125 4.34 -8.26 -5.61
C LYS A 125 5.85 -8.16 -5.79
N ALA A 126 6.34 -7.59 -6.89
CA ALA A 126 7.76 -7.41 -7.09
C ALA A 126 8.32 -6.41 -6.08
N ASP A 127 9.50 -6.71 -5.54
CA ASP A 127 10.22 -5.83 -4.62
C ASP A 127 11.36 -5.13 -5.35
N LEU A 128 11.66 -3.90 -4.93
CA LEU A 128 12.87 -3.20 -5.34
C LEU A 128 14.10 -3.92 -4.77
N ARG A 129 15.19 -3.98 -5.54
CA ARG A 129 16.45 -4.63 -5.13
C ARG A 129 17.53 -3.59 -4.93
N ARG A 130 18.26 -3.70 -3.81
CA ARG A 130 19.30 -2.71 -3.44
C ARG A 130 20.37 -2.58 -4.51
N ARG A 131 21.01 -3.68 -4.92
CA ARG A 131 22.07 -3.65 -5.94
C ARG A 131 21.58 -3.07 -7.27
N GLN A 132 20.34 -3.35 -7.65
CA GLN A 132 19.77 -2.78 -8.87
C GLN A 132 19.71 -1.24 -8.81
N LEU A 133 19.29 -0.68 -7.67
CA LEU A 133 19.26 0.77 -7.47
C LEU A 133 20.67 1.38 -7.34
N GLU A 134 21.63 0.64 -6.77
CA GLU A 134 23.06 1.02 -6.73
C GLU A 134 23.64 1.09 -8.15
N ASP A 135 23.42 0.06 -8.96
CA ASP A 135 23.87 -0.01 -10.36
C ASP A 135 23.28 1.15 -11.18
N TYR A 136 22.00 1.47 -10.99
CA TYR A 136 21.39 2.64 -11.64
C TYR A 136 21.94 3.97 -11.12
N ALA A 137 22.20 4.08 -9.82
CA ALA A 137 22.77 5.30 -9.25
C ALA A 137 24.14 5.62 -9.86
N GLU A 138 24.96 4.58 -10.08
CA GLU A 138 26.25 4.69 -10.76
C GLU A 138 26.07 4.96 -12.26
N ALA A 139 25.32 4.11 -12.97
CA ALA A 139 25.19 4.18 -14.42
C ALA A 139 24.54 5.48 -14.92
N PHE A 140 23.64 6.08 -14.13
CA PHE A 140 22.93 7.31 -14.50
C PHE A 140 23.49 8.55 -13.82
N ASP A 141 24.68 8.50 -13.21
CA ASP A 141 25.33 9.64 -12.54
C ASP A 141 24.39 10.38 -11.58
N ILE A 142 23.72 9.65 -10.69
CA ILE A 142 22.73 10.23 -9.78
C ILE A 142 23.42 11.13 -8.75
N THR A 143 23.05 12.42 -8.75
CA THR A 143 23.71 13.46 -7.94
C THR A 143 22.96 13.78 -6.66
N ALA A 144 21.64 13.68 -6.66
CA ALA A 144 20.81 13.94 -5.48
C ALA A 144 20.89 12.79 -4.47
N ARG A 145 21.19 13.11 -3.21
CA ARG A 145 21.27 12.12 -2.13
C ARG A 145 20.07 12.23 -1.19
N SER A 146 19.54 11.09 -0.78
CA SER A 146 18.74 10.99 0.43
C SER A 146 19.67 10.79 1.64
N THR A 147 19.13 10.96 2.85
CA THR A 147 19.89 10.86 4.11
C THR A 147 20.67 9.54 4.25
N GLU A 148 20.20 8.47 3.60
CA GLU A 148 20.75 7.12 3.75
C GLU A 148 21.16 6.45 2.43
N SER A 149 20.84 7.01 1.25
CA SER A 149 21.08 6.35 -0.04
C SER A 149 21.08 7.35 -1.22
N PRO A 150 21.70 7.01 -2.37
CA PRO A 150 21.62 7.83 -3.59
C PRO A 150 20.26 7.74 -4.32
N TRP A 151 19.28 7.06 -3.73
CA TRP A 151 17.90 7.02 -4.21
C TRP A 151 16.92 7.35 -3.09
N LYS A 152 15.68 7.64 -3.47
CA LYS A 152 14.52 7.65 -2.57
C LYS A 152 13.54 6.56 -2.99
N THR A 153 12.67 6.15 -2.09
CA THR A 153 11.56 5.26 -2.43
C THR A 153 10.22 5.93 -2.19
N ILE A 154 9.29 5.66 -3.08
CA ILE A 154 7.90 6.10 -2.99
C ILE A 154 6.97 4.90 -3.21
N GLN A 155 5.72 5.05 -2.82
CA GLN A 155 4.71 4.00 -2.93
C GLN A 155 3.71 4.34 -4.03
N TRP A 156 3.16 3.32 -4.70
CA TRP A 156 2.06 3.51 -5.66
C TRP A 156 0.82 4.14 -5.00
N ALA A 157 0.68 4.03 -3.67
CA ALA A 157 -0.36 4.74 -2.94
C ALA A 157 -0.14 6.27 -2.91
N ASP A 158 1.11 6.73 -2.92
CA ASP A 158 1.40 8.16 -3.01
C ASP A 158 1.00 8.70 -4.40
N ILE A 159 1.26 7.92 -5.46
CA ILE A 159 0.83 8.22 -6.82
C ILE A 159 -0.69 8.25 -6.94
N TYR A 160 -1.36 7.21 -6.44
CA TYR A 160 -2.82 7.13 -6.41
C TYR A 160 -3.44 8.41 -5.84
N ARG A 161 -2.85 8.92 -4.76
CA ARG A 161 -3.33 10.10 -4.06
C ARG A 161 -3.12 11.40 -4.83
N ILE A 162 -1.95 11.62 -5.44
CA ILE A 162 -1.72 12.78 -6.31
C ILE A 162 -2.84 12.86 -7.37
N PHE A 163 -3.22 11.70 -7.88
CA PHE A 163 -4.20 11.59 -8.95
C PHE A 163 -5.64 11.75 -8.44
N GLU A 164 -5.96 11.23 -7.25
CA GLU A 164 -7.26 11.47 -6.60
C GLU A 164 -7.45 12.93 -6.17
N ASP A 165 -6.41 13.57 -5.63
CA ASP A 165 -6.46 14.97 -5.20
C ASP A 165 -6.75 15.88 -6.40
N ALA A 166 -6.01 15.68 -7.50
CA ALA A 166 -6.26 16.41 -8.75
C ALA A 166 -7.67 16.18 -9.30
N ARG A 167 -8.19 14.95 -9.22
CA ARG A 167 -9.56 14.62 -9.64
C ARG A 167 -10.60 15.38 -8.82
N ALA A 168 -10.41 15.50 -7.51
CA ALA A 168 -11.34 16.20 -6.62
C ALA A 168 -11.39 17.72 -6.85
N GLU A 169 -10.35 18.29 -7.45
CA GLU A 169 -10.28 19.73 -7.79
C GLU A 169 -10.97 20.07 -9.11
N VAL A 170 -11.26 19.07 -9.96
CA VAL A 170 -11.97 19.29 -11.22
C VAL A 170 -13.47 19.53 -10.92
N PRO A 171 -14.05 20.65 -11.39
CA PRO A 171 -15.47 20.93 -11.17
C PRO A 171 -16.36 19.84 -11.77
N ASP A 172 -17.36 19.38 -11.00
CA ASP A 172 -18.41 18.46 -11.48
C ASP A 172 -19.11 19.08 -12.71
N THR A 173 -18.68 18.65 -13.89
CA THR A 173 -19.32 18.98 -15.16
C THR A 173 -19.98 17.72 -15.70
N GLU A 174 -21.10 17.86 -16.42
CA GLU A 174 -21.88 16.71 -16.95
C GLU A 174 -21.08 15.80 -17.90
N ILE A 175 -19.87 16.21 -18.32
CA ILE A 175 -18.98 15.44 -19.18
C ILE A 175 -17.61 15.39 -18.49
N PRO A 176 -17.11 14.20 -18.09
CA PRO A 176 -15.77 14.07 -17.54
C PRO A 176 -14.76 14.68 -18.50
N SER A 177 -13.90 15.56 -17.99
CA SER A 177 -12.79 16.09 -18.76
C SER A 177 -11.88 14.92 -19.20
N ARG A 178 -11.03 15.14 -20.20
CA ARG A 178 -10.04 14.15 -20.62
C ARG A 178 -9.20 13.69 -19.42
N ASP A 179 -8.88 14.62 -18.53
CA ASP A 179 -8.02 14.39 -17.37
C ASP A 179 -8.73 13.52 -16.33
N ASP A 180 -10.01 13.78 -16.04
CA ASP A 180 -10.81 12.95 -15.13
C ASP A 180 -10.81 11.48 -15.53
N TYR A 181 -10.99 11.21 -16.83
CA TYR A 181 -10.97 9.86 -17.36
C TYR A 181 -9.60 9.18 -17.19
N LEU A 182 -8.51 9.90 -17.46
CA LEU A 182 -7.15 9.35 -17.35
C LEU A 182 -6.81 9.06 -15.88
N LEU A 183 -7.15 9.99 -14.98
CA LEU A 183 -6.97 9.90 -13.53
C LEU A 183 -7.75 8.72 -12.93
N GLU A 184 -9.01 8.56 -13.32
CA GLU A 184 -9.85 7.44 -12.86
C GLU A 184 -9.29 6.09 -13.34
N GLU A 185 -8.88 5.99 -14.60
CA GLU A 185 -8.46 4.72 -15.20
C GLU A 185 -7.12 4.22 -14.65
N ILE A 186 -6.14 5.10 -14.41
CA ILE A 186 -4.89 4.72 -13.73
C ILE A 186 -5.17 4.34 -12.27
N ASN A 187 -6.00 5.06 -11.53
CA ASN A 187 -6.31 4.74 -10.13
C ASN A 187 -7.03 3.40 -10.00
N ARG A 188 -8.03 3.15 -10.87
CA ARG A 188 -8.68 1.85 -11.01
C ARG A 188 -7.67 0.76 -11.31
N ARG A 189 -6.69 1.02 -12.18
CA ARG A 189 -5.63 0.07 -12.49
C ARG A 189 -4.72 -0.22 -11.30
N LEU A 190 -4.31 0.81 -10.54
CA LEU A 190 -3.47 0.65 -9.35
C LEU A 190 -4.16 -0.27 -8.33
N LEU A 191 -5.46 -0.10 -8.14
CA LEU A 191 -6.29 -0.91 -7.23
C LEU A 191 -6.50 -2.33 -7.74
N GLN A 192 -6.91 -2.49 -9.00
CA GLN A 192 -7.13 -3.81 -9.63
C GLN A 192 -5.89 -4.71 -9.54
N LYS A 193 -4.69 -4.12 -9.52
CA LYS A 193 -3.42 -4.83 -9.45
C LYS A 193 -2.82 -4.93 -8.05
N GLY A 194 -3.56 -4.48 -7.03
CA GLY A 194 -3.17 -4.55 -5.63
C GLY A 194 -1.91 -3.74 -5.32
N MET A 195 -1.69 -2.64 -6.05
CA MET A 195 -0.51 -1.78 -5.92
C MET A 195 -0.65 -0.75 -4.79
N VAL A 196 -1.87 -0.48 -4.33
CA VAL A 196 -2.17 0.49 -3.28
C VAL A 196 -2.49 -0.23 -1.97
N ARG A 197 -1.50 -0.34 -1.06
CA ARG A 197 -1.68 -0.73 0.35
C ARG A 197 -0.53 -0.19 1.20
N GLY A 198 -0.86 0.47 2.29
CA GLY A 198 0.08 0.99 3.27
C GLY A 198 0.36 0.05 4.42
N THR A 199 1.47 0.26 5.13
CA THR A 199 1.81 -0.52 6.35
C THR A 199 1.85 0.39 7.56
N LEU A 200 0.97 0.15 8.54
CA LEU A 200 0.92 0.92 9.79
C LEU A 200 1.60 0.22 10.96
N GLY A 201 1.47 -1.11 11.09
CA GLY A 201 2.07 -1.87 12.19
C GLY A 201 2.78 -3.13 11.72
N VAL A 202 3.83 -3.58 12.42
CA VAL A 202 4.59 -4.78 12.03
C VAL A 202 5.12 -5.54 13.26
N SER A 203 4.83 -6.83 13.37
CA SER A 203 5.50 -7.72 14.33
C SER A 203 6.31 -8.81 13.64
N ARG A 204 7.27 -9.38 14.39
CA ARG A 204 8.08 -10.53 13.97
C ARG A 204 7.77 -11.71 14.89
N THR A 205 7.62 -12.90 14.31
CA THR A 205 7.57 -14.17 15.04
C THR A 205 8.75 -15.05 14.61
N GLY A 206 9.37 -15.80 15.53
CA GLY A 206 10.37 -16.83 15.21
C GLY A 206 11.49 -17.00 16.26
N GLY A 207 11.64 -18.24 16.75
CA GLY A 207 12.70 -18.73 17.63
C GLY A 207 13.98 -19.15 16.89
N GLU A 208 14.88 -19.84 17.61
CA GLU A 208 16.31 -20.07 17.30
C GLU A 208 16.61 -20.68 15.90
N ASP A 209 15.64 -21.32 15.24
CA ASP A 209 15.82 -22.06 13.99
C ASP A 209 15.66 -21.21 12.70
N GLY A 210 15.75 -19.89 12.78
CA GLY A 210 15.90 -19.02 11.59
C GLY A 210 14.63 -18.74 10.76
N ASN A 211 13.48 -19.32 11.11
CA ASN A 211 12.20 -19.01 10.47
C ASN A 211 11.59 -17.72 11.03
N LYS A 212 11.91 -16.57 10.40
CA LYS A 212 11.31 -15.26 10.71
C LYS A 212 10.00 -15.07 9.95
N TYR A 213 8.91 -15.09 10.69
CA TYR A 213 7.59 -14.68 10.25
C TYR A 213 7.45 -13.17 10.45
N ARG A 214 6.85 -12.46 9.49
CA ARG A 214 6.57 -11.02 9.64
C ARG A 214 5.08 -10.80 9.47
N LYS A 215 4.42 -10.32 10.52
CA LYS A 215 3.00 -9.96 10.51
C LYS A 215 2.89 -8.46 10.36
N ARG A 216 1.94 -7.98 9.55
CA ARG A 216 1.77 -6.56 9.22
C ARG A 216 0.31 -6.17 9.27
N LEU A 217 0.05 -4.99 9.79
CA LEU A 217 -1.22 -4.28 9.63
C LEU A 217 -1.07 -3.40 8.40
N LEU A 218 -1.82 -3.72 7.36
CA LEU A 218 -1.90 -2.93 6.15
C LEU A 218 -3.25 -2.22 6.08
N VAL A 219 -3.25 -0.99 5.59
CA VAL A 219 -4.47 -0.21 5.32
C VAL A 219 -4.53 0.06 3.82
N GLY A 220 -5.72 0.16 3.23
CA GLY A 220 -5.87 0.66 1.87
C GLY A 220 -7.27 0.41 1.30
N PRO A 221 -7.67 1.13 0.25
CA PRO A 221 -8.92 0.89 -0.45
C PRO A 221 -8.97 -0.50 -1.10
N ARG A 222 -10.16 -1.11 -1.13
CA ARG A 222 -10.39 -2.40 -1.80
C ARG A 222 -10.61 -2.23 -3.31
N GLU A 223 -11.39 -1.23 -3.68
CA GLU A 223 -11.80 -0.80 -5.04
C GLU A 223 -11.95 0.75 -5.07
N PRO A 224 -11.98 1.39 -6.26
CA PRO A 224 -12.25 2.83 -6.35
C PRO A 224 -13.56 3.18 -5.63
N ASP A 225 -13.56 4.29 -4.90
CA ASP A 225 -14.74 4.79 -4.17
C ASP A 225 -15.29 3.83 -3.08
N SER A 226 -14.50 2.82 -2.68
CA SER A 226 -14.82 1.94 -1.55
C SER A 226 -14.12 2.37 -0.27
N ASP A 227 -14.76 2.07 0.86
CA ASP A 227 -14.17 2.33 2.16
C ASP A 227 -12.81 1.64 2.31
N PRO A 228 -11.85 2.28 3.01
CA PRO A 228 -10.60 1.66 3.36
C PRO A 228 -10.84 0.34 4.12
N VAL A 229 -9.95 -0.63 3.86
CA VAL A 229 -9.95 -1.92 4.55
C VAL A 229 -8.69 -2.09 5.39
N LEU A 230 -8.85 -2.77 6.51
CA LEU A 230 -7.75 -3.21 7.36
C LEU A 230 -7.35 -4.63 6.93
N THR A 231 -6.14 -4.77 6.39
CA THR A 231 -5.59 -6.07 6.01
C THR A 231 -4.54 -6.53 7.02
N PHE A 232 -4.78 -7.66 7.68
CA PHE A 232 -3.74 -8.37 8.41
C PHE A 232 -2.98 -9.27 7.43
N TRP A 233 -1.66 -9.21 7.42
CA TRP A 233 -0.81 -9.97 6.49
C TRP A 233 0.28 -10.72 7.26
N ALA A 234 0.51 -12.00 6.95
CA ALA A 234 1.60 -12.80 7.50
C ALA A 234 2.37 -13.56 6.41
N PHE A 235 3.66 -13.81 6.65
CA PHE A 235 4.50 -14.67 5.81
C PHE A 235 4.95 -15.89 6.61
N SER A 236 4.64 -17.09 6.11
CA SER A 236 5.24 -18.34 6.56
C SER A 236 6.35 -18.76 5.60
N ARG A 237 7.58 -18.90 6.12
CA ARG A 237 8.60 -19.74 5.51
C ARG A 237 8.50 -21.14 6.11
N ARG A 238 8.33 -22.14 5.26
CA ARG A 238 8.64 -23.54 5.59
C ARG A 238 9.83 -23.92 4.73
N ASP A 239 10.82 -24.59 5.31
CA ASP A 239 12.06 -24.99 4.63
C ASP A 239 11.83 -25.89 3.40
N ASP A 240 10.62 -26.45 3.26
CA ASP A 240 10.23 -27.37 2.18
C ASP A 240 9.12 -26.84 1.25
N ARG A 241 8.63 -25.60 1.41
CA ARG A 241 7.56 -25.03 0.56
C ARG A 241 7.79 -23.56 0.21
N PRO A 242 7.37 -23.10 -0.99
CA PRO A 242 7.38 -21.68 -1.32
C PRO A 242 6.57 -20.89 -0.29
N ASP A 243 7.07 -19.69 0.06
CA ASP A 243 6.49 -18.75 1.03
C ASP A 243 4.95 -18.76 0.97
N GLN A 244 4.28 -19.27 2.02
CA GLN A 244 2.83 -19.19 2.11
C GLN A 244 2.47 -17.90 2.84
N SER A 245 1.98 -16.91 2.09
CA SER A 245 1.41 -15.69 2.67
C SER A 245 -0.06 -15.91 2.98
N SER A 246 -0.45 -15.67 4.23
CA SER A 246 -1.86 -15.55 4.65
C SER A 246 -2.23 -14.09 4.81
N SER A 247 -3.45 -13.74 4.42
CA SER A 247 -4.00 -12.40 4.67
C SER A 247 -5.49 -12.47 4.95
N MET A 248 -5.97 -11.48 5.69
CA MET A 248 -7.39 -11.26 5.96
C MET A 248 -7.67 -9.77 5.79
N GLU A 249 -8.77 -9.44 5.12
CA GLU A 249 -9.22 -8.07 4.87
C GLU A 249 -10.53 -7.83 5.59
N VAL A 250 -10.59 -6.76 6.38
CA VAL A 250 -11.76 -6.38 7.17
C VAL A 250 -12.19 -4.98 6.72
N PRO A 251 -13.36 -4.82 6.09
CA PRO A 251 -13.92 -3.50 5.78
C PRO A 251 -14.20 -2.68 7.03
N GLN A 252 -14.17 -1.35 6.90
CA GLN A 252 -14.44 -0.43 8.01
C GLN A 252 -15.79 -0.68 8.68
N GLU A 253 -16.87 -0.80 7.89
CA GLU A 253 -18.21 -1.12 8.42
C GLU A 253 -18.20 -2.42 9.20
N THR A 254 -17.58 -3.48 8.65
CA THR A 254 -17.45 -4.76 9.36
C THR A 254 -16.68 -4.60 10.66
N PHE A 255 -15.63 -3.78 10.69
CA PHE A 255 -14.88 -3.53 11.92
C PHE A 255 -15.72 -2.77 12.97
N ARG A 256 -16.52 -1.80 12.53
CA ARG A 256 -17.50 -1.09 13.37
C ARG A 256 -18.56 -2.04 13.91
N ASP A 257 -19.10 -2.93 13.08
CA ASP A 257 -20.11 -3.90 13.52
C ASP A 257 -19.53 -4.87 14.58
N LEU A 258 -18.25 -5.24 14.44
CA LEU A 258 -17.60 -6.20 15.34
C LEU A 258 -17.23 -5.60 16.70
N PHE A 259 -16.79 -4.35 16.70
CA PHE A 259 -16.14 -3.74 17.86
C PHE A 259 -16.88 -2.47 18.33
N GLY A 260 -17.98 -2.11 17.69
CA GLY A 260 -18.78 -0.92 17.97
C GLY A 260 -19.43 -0.93 19.34
N ASP A 261 -19.71 -2.11 19.89
CA ASP A 261 -20.29 -2.25 21.22
C ASP A 261 -19.24 -2.11 22.35
N LEU A 262 -17.95 -2.14 22.02
CA LEU A 262 -16.90 -1.81 22.99
C LEU A 262 -17.07 -0.33 23.37
N ASP A 263 -17.06 -0.04 24.68
CA ASP A 263 -17.00 1.36 25.12
C ASP A 263 -15.65 1.98 24.77
N LEU A 264 -15.58 3.31 24.83
CA LEU A 264 -14.39 4.06 24.42
C LEU A 264 -13.14 3.66 25.20
N GLN A 265 -13.25 3.35 26.50
CA GLN A 265 -12.10 2.96 27.32
C GLN A 265 -11.60 1.57 26.91
N THR A 266 -12.51 0.61 26.70
CA THR A 266 -12.17 -0.72 26.21
C THR A 266 -11.50 -0.65 24.84
N ARG A 267 -12.01 0.16 23.90
CA ARG A 267 -11.40 0.30 22.57
C ARG A 267 -9.97 0.86 22.65
N ARG A 268 -9.71 1.84 23.51
CA ARG A 268 -8.35 2.39 23.71
C ARG A 268 -7.39 1.32 24.20
N ALA A 269 -7.78 0.57 25.23
CA ALA A 269 -6.95 -0.52 25.76
C ALA A 269 -6.66 -1.58 24.69
N VAL A 270 -7.69 -2.02 23.96
CA VAL A 270 -7.56 -3.10 22.97
C VAL A 270 -6.73 -2.69 21.75
N PHE A 271 -6.96 -1.49 21.20
CA PHE A 271 -6.40 -1.10 19.90
C PHE A 271 -5.30 -0.04 19.93
N LEU A 272 -5.18 0.77 20.98
CA LEU A 272 -4.04 1.70 21.14
C LEU A 272 -2.95 1.10 22.01
N ASP A 273 -3.34 0.53 23.16
CA ASP A 273 -2.41 -0.06 24.11
C ASP A 273 -2.05 -1.51 23.73
N GLY A 274 -2.89 -2.14 22.90
CA GLY A 274 -2.67 -3.49 22.39
C GLY A 274 -2.93 -4.55 23.46
N GLU A 275 -3.88 -4.30 24.36
CA GLU A 275 -4.26 -5.20 25.45
C GLU A 275 -5.32 -6.19 24.99
N LEU A 276 -4.86 -7.34 24.48
CA LEU A 276 -5.76 -8.40 24.04
C LEU A 276 -6.58 -9.00 25.18
N ALA A 277 -6.03 -9.03 26.41
CA ALA A 277 -6.74 -9.52 27.59
C ALA A 277 -8.03 -8.74 27.85
N THR A 278 -8.01 -7.42 27.69
CA THR A 278 -9.20 -6.56 27.84
C THR A 278 -10.31 -6.92 26.84
N LEU A 279 -9.94 -7.33 25.62
CA LEU A 279 -10.92 -7.82 24.63
C LEU A 279 -11.50 -9.17 25.06
N ARG A 280 -10.69 -10.06 25.66
CA ARG A 280 -11.16 -11.36 26.18
C ARG A 280 -12.16 -11.14 27.32
N GLU A 281 -11.78 -10.35 28.32
CA GLU A 281 -12.62 -10.00 29.47
C GLU A 281 -13.96 -9.40 29.01
N TRP A 282 -13.92 -8.40 28.12
CA TRP A 282 -15.13 -7.80 27.58
C TRP A 282 -16.03 -8.83 26.87
N THR A 283 -15.42 -9.75 26.11
CA THR A 283 -16.17 -10.80 25.40
C THR A 283 -16.86 -11.74 26.39
N VAL A 284 -16.20 -12.11 27.49
CA VAL A 284 -16.79 -12.96 28.55
C VAL A 284 -17.93 -12.24 29.27
N GLU A 285 -17.79 -10.94 29.51
CA GLU A 285 -18.79 -10.16 30.25
C GLU A 285 -20.04 -9.83 29.42
N ASN A 286 -19.89 -9.66 28.11
CA ASN A 286 -20.93 -9.09 27.25
C ASN A 286 -21.50 -10.08 26.21
N THR A 287 -21.00 -11.32 26.17
CA THR A 287 -21.47 -12.35 25.24
C THR A 287 -21.70 -13.68 25.97
N ASP A 288 -22.19 -14.71 25.27
CA ASP A 288 -22.39 -16.05 25.84
C ASP A 288 -21.07 -16.86 26.03
N VAL A 289 -19.92 -16.21 25.88
CA VAL A 289 -18.59 -16.81 26.01
C VAL A 289 -18.17 -16.83 27.49
N SER A 290 -17.50 -17.90 27.90
CA SER A 290 -16.94 -18.07 29.24
C SER A 290 -15.42 -18.24 29.20
N GLU A 291 -14.73 -18.05 30.33
CA GLU A 291 -13.28 -18.34 30.45
C GLU A 291 -12.92 -19.76 30.02
N SER A 292 -13.78 -20.73 30.31
CA SER A 292 -13.57 -22.14 29.92
C SER A 292 -13.57 -22.37 28.41
N ASP A 293 -14.18 -21.47 27.63
CA ASP A 293 -14.16 -21.54 26.16
C ASP A 293 -12.77 -21.21 25.60
N TYR A 294 -11.94 -20.48 26.36
CA TYR A 294 -10.53 -20.19 26.05
C TYR A 294 -9.59 -21.32 26.49
N GLU A 295 -9.99 -22.10 27.50
CA GLU A 295 -9.19 -23.20 28.07
C GLU A 295 -9.29 -24.51 27.25
N SER A 296 -10.32 -24.67 26.41
CA SER A 296 -10.50 -25.87 25.58
C SER A 296 -9.60 -25.88 24.35
N ASP A 297 -9.13 -27.06 23.93
CA ASP A 297 -8.38 -27.28 22.66
C ASP A 297 -9.09 -26.77 21.39
N THR A 298 -10.35 -26.33 21.53
CA THR A 298 -11.15 -25.77 20.44
C THR A 298 -11.17 -24.24 20.40
N GLY A 299 -11.14 -23.53 21.54
CA GLY A 299 -10.89 -22.09 21.62
C GLY A 299 -11.83 -21.16 20.80
N ARG A 300 -13.09 -21.55 20.56
CA ARG A 300 -13.97 -20.88 19.57
C ARG A 300 -14.99 -19.97 20.24
N ALA A 301 -14.87 -18.65 20.02
CA ALA A 301 -15.98 -17.72 20.16
C ALA A 301 -16.48 -17.30 18.77
N PHE A 302 -17.78 -17.42 18.52
CA PHE A 302 -18.41 -16.93 17.28
C PHE A 302 -19.06 -15.58 17.56
N VAL A 303 -18.54 -14.50 16.97
CA VAL A 303 -19.21 -13.19 17.00
C VAL A 303 -19.83 -12.98 15.62
N ARG A 304 -21.11 -13.32 15.51
CA ARG A 304 -21.86 -13.15 14.27
C ARG A 304 -22.13 -11.66 14.06
N ALA A 305 -21.47 -11.04 13.09
CA ALA A 305 -21.92 -9.79 12.52
C ALA A 305 -23.02 -10.11 11.48
N GLU A 306 -24.27 -9.73 11.75
CA GLU A 306 -25.30 -9.73 10.71
C GLU A 306 -25.23 -8.40 9.98
N ARG A 307 -24.95 -8.40 8.68
CA ARG A 307 -24.97 -7.18 7.86
C ARG A 307 -26.32 -7.06 7.18
N GLU A 308 -27.05 -5.97 7.45
CA GLU A 308 -28.25 -5.62 6.68
C GLU A 308 -27.90 -5.40 5.20
N GLY A 309 -28.69 -5.94 4.27
CA GLY A 309 -28.53 -5.71 2.83
C GLY A 309 -27.69 -6.72 2.04
N TYR A 310 -27.23 -7.81 2.66
CA TYR A 310 -26.66 -8.96 1.95
C TYR A 310 -27.56 -10.18 2.10
N ASP A 311 -27.79 -10.92 1.01
CA ASP A 311 -28.69 -12.09 0.99
C ASP A 311 -28.22 -13.23 1.92
N ASP A 312 -26.93 -13.27 2.28
CA ASP A 312 -26.31 -14.29 3.13
C ASP A 312 -25.54 -13.65 4.32
N PRO A 313 -25.59 -14.21 5.54
CA PRO A 313 -24.87 -13.68 6.70
C PRO A 313 -23.35 -13.87 6.55
N ALA A 314 -22.59 -12.77 6.68
CA ALA A 314 -21.14 -12.77 6.78
C ALA A 314 -20.72 -12.90 8.25
N GLY A 315 -20.41 -14.12 8.72
CA GLY A 315 -20.02 -14.32 10.12
C GLY A 315 -18.52 -14.09 10.34
N VAL A 316 -18.14 -13.55 11.51
CA VAL A 316 -16.74 -13.52 11.95
C VAL A 316 -16.51 -14.42 13.16
N MET A 317 -15.50 -15.27 13.14
CA MET A 317 -15.13 -16.11 14.29
C MET A 317 -13.88 -15.54 14.96
N LEU A 318 -14.01 -15.11 16.21
CA LEU A 318 -12.91 -14.73 17.08
C LEU A 318 -12.42 -15.98 17.79
N ARG A 319 -11.31 -16.57 17.32
CA ARG A 319 -10.75 -17.78 17.92
C ARG A 319 -9.51 -17.42 18.73
N PHE A 320 -9.48 -17.82 19.98
CA PHE A 320 -8.28 -17.79 20.79
C PHE A 320 -7.69 -19.21 20.80
N SER A 321 -6.41 -19.40 20.52
CA SER A 321 -5.77 -20.72 20.64
C SER A 321 -4.89 -20.77 21.87
N ASN A 322 -4.66 -21.99 22.39
CA ASN A 322 -3.81 -22.31 23.56
C ASN A 322 -2.40 -21.69 23.55
N ASP A 323 -1.95 -21.17 22.40
CA ASP A 323 -0.67 -20.46 22.21
C ASP A 323 -0.79 -18.92 22.42
N ASP A 324 -1.78 -18.42 23.17
CA ASP A 324 -2.11 -17.00 23.34
C ASP A 324 -2.38 -16.23 22.04
N LEU A 325 -2.86 -16.93 21.02
CA LEU A 325 -3.05 -16.34 19.71
C LEU A 325 -4.49 -15.90 19.48
N PHE A 326 -4.69 -14.66 19.04
CA PHE A 326 -5.93 -14.12 18.53
C PHE A 326 -6.07 -14.35 17.02
N LYS A 327 -7.27 -14.78 16.62
CA LYS A 327 -7.61 -15.06 15.23
C LYS A 327 -8.96 -14.45 14.90
N ILE A 328 -8.99 -13.58 13.90
CA ILE A 328 -10.22 -13.11 13.27
C ILE A 328 -10.42 -13.97 12.01
N ASN A 329 -11.62 -14.50 11.78
CA ASN A 329 -11.97 -15.22 10.54
C ASN A 329 -13.23 -14.63 9.97
N SER A 330 -13.33 -14.32 8.68
CA SER A 330 -14.62 -14.07 8.03
C SER A 330 -15.08 -15.29 7.24
N TYR A 331 -16.39 -15.55 7.20
CA TYR A 331 -17.00 -16.61 6.43
C TYR A 331 -18.25 -16.09 5.70
N ASN A 332 -18.31 -16.27 4.37
CA ASN A 332 -19.57 -16.25 3.61
C ASN A 332 -19.98 -17.70 3.36
N VAL A 333 -21.21 -18.06 3.69
CA VAL A 333 -21.60 -19.48 3.79
C VAL A 333 -21.69 -20.19 2.43
N ASN A 334 -21.75 -19.51 1.27
CA ASN A 334 -21.89 -20.21 -0.02
C ASN A 334 -21.02 -19.79 -1.23
N SER A 335 -20.18 -18.75 -1.16
CA SER A 335 -19.30 -18.40 -2.30
C SER A 335 -17.90 -17.97 -1.88
N SER A 336 -16.99 -18.95 -1.77
CA SER A 336 -15.55 -18.69 -1.72
C SER A 336 -15.00 -18.36 -3.12
N ARG A 337 -15.39 -17.20 -3.68
CA ARG A 337 -14.59 -16.58 -4.76
C ARG A 337 -13.41 -15.81 -4.16
N GLY A 338 -12.46 -16.56 -3.61
CA GLY A 338 -11.05 -16.20 -3.77
C GLY A 338 -10.21 -15.77 -2.57
N TRP A 339 -10.75 -15.45 -1.39
CA TRP A 339 -9.88 -14.94 -0.30
C TRP A 339 -10.27 -15.42 1.10
N VAL A 340 -10.03 -16.71 1.39
CA VAL A 340 -9.59 -17.16 2.73
C VAL A 340 -8.65 -18.34 2.55
N ARG A 341 -7.34 -18.08 2.54
CA ARG A 341 -6.31 -19.12 2.75
C ARG A 341 -5.67 -18.85 4.11
N HIS A 342 -6.35 -19.33 5.17
CA HIS A 342 -6.00 -19.20 6.60
C HIS A 342 -5.79 -17.74 7.06
N PRO A 343 -6.51 -17.21 8.05
CA PRO A 343 -6.18 -15.87 8.51
C PRO A 343 -4.81 -15.85 9.22
N PRO A 344 -4.11 -14.70 9.20
CA PRO A 344 -2.95 -14.52 10.03
C PRO A 344 -3.37 -14.59 11.50
N ILE A 345 -2.68 -15.44 12.24
CA ILE A 345 -2.89 -15.62 13.68
C ILE A 345 -1.87 -14.72 14.39
N LEU A 346 -2.27 -13.89 15.36
CA LEU A 346 -1.38 -13.01 16.12
C LEU A 346 -1.30 -13.47 17.58
N ALA A 347 -0.11 -13.77 18.10
CA ALA A 347 0.09 -13.93 19.54
C ALA A 347 -0.19 -12.62 20.28
N GLU A 348 -0.53 -12.68 21.56
CA GLU A 348 -0.74 -11.48 22.39
C GLU A 348 0.42 -10.47 22.27
N HIS A 349 1.65 -10.93 22.41
CA HIS A 349 2.83 -10.06 22.29
C HIS A 349 2.98 -9.46 20.88
N GLU A 350 2.51 -10.15 19.85
CA GLU A 350 2.53 -9.65 18.47
C GLU A 350 1.39 -8.69 18.19
N TRP A 351 0.20 -8.94 18.76
CA TRP A 351 -0.93 -8.02 18.74
C TRP A 351 -0.51 -6.69 19.36
N ARG A 352 0.03 -6.76 20.58
CA ARG A 352 0.56 -5.61 21.30
C ARG A 352 1.58 -4.84 20.46
N ASN A 353 2.58 -5.54 19.92
CA ASN A 353 3.63 -4.92 19.12
C ASN A 353 3.09 -4.29 17.82
N VAL A 354 2.13 -4.93 17.14
CA VAL A 354 1.52 -4.37 15.92
C VAL A 354 0.77 -3.07 16.22
N PHE A 355 -0.07 -3.05 17.26
CA PHE A 355 -0.88 -1.88 17.60
C PHE A 355 -0.07 -0.78 18.27
N GLN A 356 0.93 -1.09 19.11
CA GLN A 356 1.86 -0.09 19.64
C GLN A 356 2.63 0.62 18.51
N GLN A 357 3.18 -0.12 17.54
CA GLN A 357 3.85 0.49 16.39
C GLN A 357 2.91 1.28 15.47
N MET A 358 1.63 0.88 15.41
CA MET A 358 0.62 1.69 14.73
C MET A 358 0.46 3.00 15.49
N THR A 359 0.17 2.96 16.79
CA THR A 359 -0.02 4.14 17.65
C THR A 359 1.17 5.11 17.60
N GLU A 360 2.41 4.61 17.61
CA GLU A 360 3.64 5.42 17.45
C GLU A 360 3.68 6.26 16.16
N LYS A 361 2.95 5.84 15.12
CA LYS A 361 2.90 6.53 13.81
C LYS A 361 1.69 7.43 13.64
N LEU A 362 0.71 7.35 14.53
CA LEU A 362 -0.50 8.15 14.49
C LEU A 362 -0.33 9.39 15.37
N SER A 363 -0.80 10.55 14.91
CA SER A 363 -1.00 11.71 15.78
C SER A 363 -2.13 11.46 16.79
N ASP A 364 -2.17 12.21 17.89
CA ASP A 364 -3.25 12.10 18.90
C ASP A 364 -4.65 12.21 18.28
N GLU A 365 -4.81 13.08 17.29
CA GLU A 365 -6.07 13.26 16.57
C GLU A 365 -6.42 12.05 15.68
N GLN A 366 -5.43 11.46 15.02
CA GLN A 366 -5.63 10.24 14.21
C GLN A 366 -5.96 9.04 15.11
N GLN A 367 -5.29 8.91 16.26
CA GLN A 367 -5.61 7.89 17.25
C GLN A 367 -7.04 8.06 17.77
N ARG A 368 -7.44 9.31 18.08
CA ARG A 368 -8.79 9.63 18.54
C ARG A 368 -9.86 9.22 17.52
N ARG A 369 -9.72 9.66 16.26
CA ARG A 369 -10.64 9.31 15.16
C ARG A 369 -10.71 7.81 14.92
N PHE A 370 -9.57 7.11 14.96
CA PHE A 370 -9.55 5.66 14.81
C PHE A 370 -10.29 4.95 15.96
N VAL A 371 -10.20 5.41 17.20
CA VAL A 371 -10.83 4.69 18.32
C VAL A 371 -12.28 5.09 18.55
N GLU A 372 -12.61 6.37 18.40
CA GLU A 372 -13.97 6.87 18.59
C GLU A 372 -14.91 6.38 17.49
N ASP A 373 -14.45 6.42 16.23
CA ASP A 373 -15.30 6.19 15.06
C ASP A 373 -14.88 4.97 14.22
N PHE A 374 -13.83 4.25 14.60
CA PHE A 374 -13.18 3.25 13.73
C PHE A 374 -12.93 3.80 12.32
N ASP A 375 -12.49 5.05 12.26
CA ASP A 375 -12.18 5.74 11.02
C ASP A 375 -10.85 5.24 10.46
N PHE A 376 -10.93 4.32 9.50
CA PHE A 376 -9.79 3.81 8.76
C PHE A 376 -9.25 4.84 7.76
N GLY A 377 -10.00 5.90 7.45
CA GLY A 377 -9.50 7.07 6.74
C GLY A 377 -8.40 7.77 7.53
N ALA A 378 -8.56 7.93 8.85
CA ALA A 378 -7.50 8.48 9.71
C ALA A 378 -6.22 7.61 9.70
N LEU A 379 -6.38 6.29 9.65
CA LEU A 379 -5.27 5.35 9.49
C LEU A 379 -4.60 5.48 8.11
N TRP A 380 -5.40 5.67 7.06
CA TRP A 380 -4.92 5.89 5.70
C TRP A 380 -4.14 7.20 5.58
N ASP A 381 -4.66 8.29 6.17
CA ASP A 381 -4.00 9.60 6.24
C ASP A 381 -2.65 9.50 6.95
N ALA A 382 -2.56 8.76 8.05
CA ALA A 382 -1.33 8.56 8.79
C ALA A 382 -0.27 7.81 7.97
N TYR A 383 -0.69 6.75 7.27
CA TYR A 383 0.18 6.03 6.34
C TYR A 383 0.73 6.97 5.26
N LEU A 384 -0.12 7.86 4.75
CA LEU A 384 0.21 8.84 3.71
C LEU A 384 0.91 10.10 4.25
N LYS A 385 1.23 10.15 5.56
CA LYS A 385 1.86 11.28 6.25
C LYS A 385 1.13 12.62 6.04
N ARG A 386 -0.21 12.63 5.99
CA ARG A 386 -0.98 13.87 5.99
C ARG A 386 -1.07 14.42 7.42
N SER A 387 -0.49 15.61 7.64
CA SER A 387 -0.80 16.42 8.82
C SER A 387 -2.17 17.02 8.60
N GLY A 388 -3.12 16.74 9.51
CA GLY A 388 -4.33 17.54 9.64
C GLY A 388 -4.03 18.91 10.23
#